data_AF-F8Q0Z9-F1
#
_entry.id   AF-F8Q0Z9-F1
#
_cell.length_a   1.000
_cell.length_b   1.000
_cell.length_c   1.000
_cell.angle_alpha   90.00
_cell.angle_beta   90.00
_cell.angle_gamma   90.00
#
_symmetry.space_group_name_H-M   'P 1'
#
loop_
_entity.id
_entity.type
_entity.pdbx_description
1 polymer ?
#
loop_
_entity_poly.entity_id
_entity_poly.type
_entity_poly.pdbx_seq_one_letter_code
_entity_poly.pdbx_strand_id
1 'polypeptide(L)'
;MASSLRALSVSRKLVQTTSPRLLSTSSVLRNDATSTPNLGSVQAQKKPIGGFRGGVIGFLFGFSLASAFAAYHLLDEYKQASAALQASVEELQASTEKVSAHVRRIEAVEKDLKALSQSSAGNEDLSRVRAELKKLYDGLHVEFLDLRSHVWGIQQDVHALSKKEATTVRI
;
A
#
# COMPACT_ATOMS: atom_id res chain seq x y z
N MET A 1 -24.57 -0.07 8.80
CA MET A 1 -23.79 -0.47 9.98
C MET A 1 -23.51 -1.96 9.89
N ALA A 2 -22.27 -2.34 9.59
CA ALA A 2 -21.84 -3.74 9.65
C ALA A 2 -20.34 -3.78 9.95
N SER A 3 -20.05 -4.32 11.12
CA SER A 3 -18.74 -4.45 11.75
C SER A 3 -17.91 -5.54 11.08
N SER A 4 -16.60 -5.36 10.98
CA SER A 4 -15.68 -6.48 10.74
C SER A 4 -14.42 -6.30 11.57
N LEU A 5 -14.45 -6.85 12.77
CA LEU A 5 -13.29 -7.07 13.62
C LEU A 5 -12.47 -8.21 13.00
N ARG A 6 -11.23 -7.94 12.56
CA ARG A 6 -10.28 -8.98 12.20
C ARG A 6 -9.32 -9.21 13.36
N ALA A 7 -9.53 -10.31 14.06
CA ALA A 7 -8.59 -10.87 15.03
C ALA A 7 -7.40 -11.48 14.28
N LEU A 8 -6.17 -11.08 14.62
CA LEU A 8 -4.96 -11.78 14.21
C LEU A 8 -4.59 -12.79 15.29
N SER A 9 -4.76 -14.07 14.99
CA SER A 9 -4.23 -15.17 15.79
C SER A 9 -2.75 -15.36 15.45
N VAL A 10 -1.86 -14.93 16.35
CA VAL A 10 -0.42 -15.24 16.27
C VAL A 10 -0.22 -16.68 16.72
N SER A 11 0.03 -17.57 15.75
CA SER A 11 0.45 -18.95 16.02
C SER A 11 1.90 -18.96 16.48
N ARG A 12 2.11 -19.31 17.75
CA ARG A 12 3.43 -19.45 18.37
C ARG A 12 3.93 -20.87 18.11
N LYS A 13 4.78 -21.09 17.11
CA LYS A 13 5.47 -22.38 16.93
C LYS A 13 6.58 -22.50 17.96
N LEU A 14 6.32 -23.29 19.01
CA LEU A 14 7.30 -23.77 19.96
C LEU A 14 8.07 -24.92 19.27
N VAL A 15 9.31 -24.68 18.88
CA VAL A 15 10.18 -25.76 18.38
C VAL A 15 10.68 -26.53 19.59
N GLN A 16 10.13 -27.73 19.75
CA GLN A 16 10.52 -28.73 20.72
C GLN A 16 12.00 -29.09 20.56
N THR A 17 12.72 -29.00 21.67
CA THR A 17 14.05 -29.56 21.86
C THR A 17 13.95 -31.09 21.77
N THR A 18 14.50 -31.67 20.71
CA THR A 18 14.63 -33.12 20.63
C THR A 18 15.79 -33.57 21.53
N SER A 19 15.42 -34.33 22.55
CA SER A 19 16.29 -35.00 23.52
C SER A 19 17.44 -35.79 22.85
N PRO A 20 18.66 -35.77 23.41
CA PRO A 20 19.77 -36.54 22.86
C PRO A 20 19.49 -38.04 22.99
N ARG A 21 19.62 -38.77 21.87
CA ARG A 21 19.63 -40.23 21.89
C ARG A 21 20.87 -40.69 22.65
N LEU A 22 20.63 -41.20 23.86
CA LEU A 22 21.59 -41.96 24.65
C LEU A 22 22.07 -43.14 23.81
N LEU A 23 23.35 -43.10 23.41
CA LEU A 23 24.05 -44.27 22.90
C LEU A 23 24.24 -45.24 24.07
N SER A 24 23.23 -46.07 24.31
CA SER A 24 23.27 -47.19 25.25
C SER A 24 24.12 -48.30 24.64
N THR A 25 25.39 -48.37 25.03
CA THR A 25 26.28 -49.48 24.68
C THR A 25 26.10 -50.62 25.68
N SER A 26 25.08 -51.45 25.50
CA SER A 26 25.01 -52.74 26.22
C SER A 26 25.96 -53.74 25.54
N SER A 27 27.16 -53.92 26.10
CA SER A 27 28.01 -55.06 25.77
C SER A 27 27.39 -56.32 26.35
N VAL A 28 26.72 -57.12 25.51
CA VAL A 28 26.28 -58.47 25.89
C VAL A 28 27.52 -59.36 25.99
N LEU A 29 28.04 -59.49 27.21
CA LEU A 29 28.98 -60.53 27.62
C LEU A 29 28.17 -61.83 27.75
N ARG A 30 28.13 -62.63 26.69
CA ARG A 30 27.55 -63.96 26.71
C ARG A 30 28.58 -64.93 27.30
N ASN A 31 28.50 -65.07 28.63
CA ASN A 31 29.25 -66.06 29.42
C ASN A 31 28.48 -67.38 29.40
N ASP A 32 28.86 -68.30 28.52
CA ASP A 32 28.42 -69.70 28.60
C ASP A 32 29.56 -70.53 29.19
N ALA A 33 29.49 -70.72 30.51
CA ALA A 33 30.22 -71.77 31.21
C ALA A 33 29.42 -73.07 31.07
N THR A 34 29.89 -74.02 30.26
CA THR A 34 29.52 -75.43 30.46
C THR A 34 30.66 -76.34 30.01
N SER A 35 31.24 -76.97 31.03
CA SER A 35 32.28 -77.97 31.06
C SER A 35 32.08 -79.13 30.08
N THR A 36 33.05 -79.41 29.20
CA THR A 36 33.45 -80.77 28.76
C THR A 36 34.82 -80.69 28.06
N PRO A 37 35.78 -81.60 28.33
CA PRO A 37 37.09 -81.57 27.71
C PRO A 37 37.08 -82.42 26.43
N ASN A 38 37.24 -81.79 25.27
CA ASN A 38 37.61 -82.55 24.07
C ASN A 38 38.44 -81.72 23.09
N LEU A 39 39.36 -82.42 22.45
CA LEU A 39 40.53 -81.93 21.75
C LEU A 39 40.20 -81.03 20.54
N GLY A 40 41.05 -80.01 20.32
CA GLY A 40 41.31 -79.51 18.97
C GLY A 40 40.79 -78.11 18.64
N SER A 41 41.74 -77.22 18.33
CA SER A 41 41.59 -75.89 17.74
C SER A 41 41.10 -74.76 18.66
N VAL A 42 42.09 -74.09 19.26
CA VAL A 42 41.97 -72.68 19.66
C VAL A 42 41.70 -71.88 18.38
N GLN A 43 40.43 -71.60 18.08
CA GLN A 43 40.12 -70.51 17.16
C GLN A 43 40.59 -69.23 17.85
N ALA A 44 41.76 -68.76 17.43
CA ALA A 44 42.28 -67.46 17.81
C ALA A 44 41.18 -66.43 17.56
N GLN A 45 40.57 -65.94 18.65
CA GLN A 45 39.64 -64.84 18.62
C GLN A 45 40.37 -63.67 17.97
N LYS A 46 40.16 -63.48 16.65
CA LYS A 46 40.81 -62.42 15.88
C LYS A 46 40.38 -61.12 16.53
N LYS A 47 41.32 -60.51 17.25
CA LYS A 47 41.18 -59.21 17.89
C LYS A 47 40.44 -58.29 16.90
N PRO A 48 39.33 -57.64 17.27
CA PRO A 48 38.58 -56.78 16.36
C PRO A 48 39.39 -55.49 16.11
N ILE A 49 40.44 -55.58 15.29
CA ILE A 49 41.32 -54.47 14.90
C ILE A 49 40.64 -53.60 13.81
N GLY A 50 39.37 -53.88 13.48
CA GLY A 50 38.68 -53.32 12.31
C GLY A 50 37.83 -52.08 12.56
N GLY A 51 37.35 -51.84 13.79
CA GLY A 51 36.40 -50.75 14.06
C GLY A 51 37.00 -49.36 13.81
N PHE A 52 38.23 -49.13 14.29
CA PHE A 52 38.92 -47.84 14.12
C PHE A 52 39.41 -47.60 12.68
N ARG A 53 39.86 -48.64 11.96
CA ARG A 53 40.34 -48.48 10.57
C ARG A 53 39.19 -48.23 9.59
N GLY A 54 38.05 -48.90 9.78
CA GLY A 54 36.83 -48.63 9.02
C GLY A 54 36.17 -47.30 9.40
N GLY A 55 36.23 -46.94 10.69
CA GLY A 55 35.67 -45.70 11.21
C GLY A 55 36.30 -44.45 10.60
N VAL A 56 37.63 -44.40 10.44
CA VAL A 56 38.31 -43.22 9.85
C VAL A 56 37.98 -43.07 8.36
N ILE A 57 37.95 -44.17 7.61
CA ILE A 57 37.65 -44.15 6.16
C ILE A 57 36.18 -43.82 5.92
N GLY A 58 35.27 -44.43 6.70
CA GLY A 58 33.85 -44.12 6.66
C GLY A 58 33.53 -42.70 7.14
N PHE A 59 34.27 -42.20 8.14
CA PHE A 59 34.15 -40.81 8.61
C PHE A 59 34.59 -39.82 7.54
N LEU A 60 35.73 -40.04 6.88
CA LEU A 60 36.19 -39.17 5.80
C LEU A 60 35.22 -39.19 4.60
N PHE A 61 34.69 -40.36 4.24
CA PHE A 61 33.72 -40.49 3.15
C PHE A 61 32.39 -39.80 3.50
N GLY A 62 31.86 -40.04 4.70
CA GLY A 62 30.65 -39.39 5.19
C GLY A 62 30.82 -37.88 5.38
N PHE A 63 31.96 -37.44 5.89
CA PHE A 63 32.30 -36.02 6.04
C PHE A 63 32.45 -35.32 4.69
N SER A 64 33.06 -35.97 3.69
CA SER A 64 33.16 -35.43 2.34
C SER A 64 31.78 -35.30 1.68
N LEU A 65 30.92 -36.32 1.83
CA LEU A 65 29.56 -36.29 1.28
C LEU A 65 28.68 -35.27 1.99
N ALA A 66 28.75 -35.20 3.32
CA ALA A 66 28.04 -34.20 4.13
C ALA A 66 28.57 -32.79 3.86
N SER A 67 29.88 -32.61 3.66
CA SER A 67 30.49 -31.33 3.30
C SER A 67 30.10 -30.90 1.89
N ALA A 68 30.05 -31.83 0.93
CA ALA A 68 29.54 -31.55 -0.42
C ALA A 68 28.05 -31.20 -0.40
N PHE A 69 27.25 -31.92 0.39
CA PHE A 69 25.83 -31.61 0.58
C PHE A 69 25.60 -30.26 1.25
N ALA A 70 26.37 -29.95 2.31
CA ALA A 70 26.34 -28.65 2.96
C ALA A 70 26.77 -27.54 2.01
N ALA A 71 27.86 -27.73 1.25
CA ALA A 71 28.30 -26.77 0.23
C ALA A 71 27.21 -26.54 -0.84
N TYR A 72 26.50 -27.59 -1.24
CA TYR A 72 25.37 -27.49 -2.17
C TYR A 72 24.20 -26.70 -1.57
N HIS A 73 23.88 -26.94 -0.29
CA HIS A 73 22.81 -26.24 0.42
C HIS A 73 23.15 -24.76 0.67
N LEU A 74 24.41 -24.44 0.98
CA LEU A 74 24.88 -23.05 1.09
C LEU A 74 24.79 -22.30 -0.23
N LEU A 75 25.03 -22.98 -1.37
CA LEU A 75 24.89 -22.37 -2.70
C LEU A 75 23.43 -22.06 -3.04
N ASP A 76 22.48 -22.88 -2.58
CA ASP A 76 21.05 -22.68 -2.82
C ASP A 76 20.50 -21.54 -1.97
N GLU A 77 20.94 -21.44 -0.71
CA GLU A 77 20.64 -20.30 0.17
C GLU A 77 21.25 -18.99 -0.36
N TYR A 78 22.46 -19.03 -0.93
CA TYR A 78 23.08 -17.86 -1.57
C TYR A 78 22.33 -17.42 -2.83
N LYS A 79 21.86 -18.38 -3.64
CA LYS A 79 21.04 -18.09 -4.82
C LYS A 79 19.65 -17.59 -4.46
N GLN A 80 19.04 -18.11 -3.40
CA GLN A 80 17.77 -17.60 -2.87
C GLN A 80 17.91 -16.21 -2.25
N ALA A 81 19.02 -15.92 -1.57
CA ALA A 81 19.30 -14.59 -1.04
C ALA A 81 19.58 -13.57 -2.15
N SER A 82 20.30 -13.94 -3.20
CA SER A 82 20.49 -13.09 -4.39
C SER A 82 19.19 -12.88 -5.17
N ALA A 83 18.33 -13.90 -5.29
CA ALA A 83 17.01 -13.76 -5.89
C ALA A 83 16.07 -12.88 -5.05
N ALA A 84 16.14 -12.98 -3.71
CA ALA A 84 15.38 -12.12 -2.79
C ALA A 84 15.90 -10.67 -2.78
N LEU A 85 17.21 -10.44 -2.92
CA LEU A 85 17.79 -9.10 -3.09
C LEU A 85 17.43 -8.50 -4.46
N GLN A 86 17.44 -9.29 -5.54
CA GLN A 86 17.02 -8.85 -6.87
C GLN A 86 15.53 -8.48 -6.90
N ALA A 87 14.68 -9.32 -6.27
CA ALA A 87 13.25 -9.06 -6.11
C ALA A 87 12.97 -7.79 -5.28
N SER A 88 13.76 -7.54 -4.22
CA SER A 88 13.63 -6.32 -3.42
C SER A 88 14.03 -5.06 -4.19
N VAL A 89 15.00 -5.11 -5.11
CA VAL A 89 15.36 -3.96 -5.96
C VAL A 89 14.32 -3.69 -7.05
N GLU A 90 13.75 -4.71 -7.68
CA GLU A 90 12.66 -4.54 -8.65
C GLU A 90 11.37 -4.00 -7.99
N GLU A 91 11.04 -4.47 -6.78
CA GLU A 91 9.91 -3.95 -6.01
C GLU A 91 10.15 -2.50 -5.55
N LEU A 92 11.37 -2.16 -5.13
CA LEU A 92 11.72 -0.80 -4.75
C LEU A 92 11.79 0.14 -5.96
N GLN A 93 12.27 -0.32 -7.11
CA GLN A 93 12.25 0.43 -8.37
C GLN A 93 10.82 0.69 -8.85
N ALA A 94 9.94 -0.31 -8.81
CA ALA A 94 8.53 -0.15 -9.12
C ALA A 94 7.82 0.80 -8.13
N SER A 95 8.22 0.78 -6.86
CA SER A 95 7.72 1.72 -5.84
C SER A 95 8.22 3.15 -6.09
N THR A 96 9.49 3.34 -6.46
CA THR A 96 10.04 4.66 -6.83
C THR A 96 9.43 5.20 -8.13
N GLU A 97 9.14 4.34 -9.11
CA GLU A 97 8.46 4.75 -10.35
C GLU A 97 7.01 5.19 -10.07
N LYS A 98 6.31 4.49 -9.16
CA LYS A 98 4.99 4.91 -8.68
C LYS A 98 5.06 6.23 -7.91
N VAL A 99 6.03 6.41 -7.01
CA VAL A 99 6.23 7.68 -6.28
C VAL A 99 6.59 8.81 -7.25
N SER A 100 7.44 8.59 -8.24
CA SER A 100 7.76 9.57 -9.29
C SER A 100 6.53 9.93 -10.13
N ALA A 101 5.69 8.96 -10.48
CA ALA A 101 4.42 9.20 -11.17
C ALA A 101 3.39 9.94 -10.30
N HIS A 102 3.43 9.75 -8.97
CA HIS A 102 2.62 10.52 -8.03
C HIS A 102 3.13 11.96 -7.90
N VAL A 103 4.45 12.19 -7.81
CA VAL A 103 5.04 13.54 -7.78
C VAL A 103 4.71 14.31 -9.06
N ARG A 104 4.86 13.70 -10.25
CA ARG A 104 4.49 14.33 -11.52
C ARG A 104 3.00 14.69 -11.61
N ARG A 105 2.12 13.84 -11.07
CA ARG A 105 0.67 14.13 -11.00
C ARG A 105 0.37 15.26 -10.02
N ILE A 106 1.06 15.32 -8.88
CA ILE A 106 0.91 16.40 -7.90
C ILE A 106 1.36 17.72 -8.54
N GLU A 107 2.51 17.76 -9.21
CA GLU A 107 2.99 18.97 -9.92
C GLU A 107 2.03 19.44 -11.02
N ALA A 108 1.41 18.53 -11.76
CA ALA A 108 0.39 18.86 -12.76
C ALA A 108 -0.87 19.43 -12.09
N VAL A 109 -1.38 18.78 -11.06
CA VAL A 109 -2.56 19.24 -10.30
C VAL A 109 -2.29 20.59 -9.64
N GLU A 110 -1.10 20.84 -9.11
CA GLU A 110 -0.74 22.15 -8.53
C GLU A 110 -0.69 23.26 -9.59
N LYS A 111 -0.17 22.97 -10.79
CA LYS A 111 -0.21 23.90 -11.92
C LYS A 111 -1.63 24.19 -12.35
N ASP A 112 -2.45 23.15 -12.49
CA ASP A 112 -3.85 23.28 -12.88
C ASP A 112 -4.62 24.06 -11.81
N LEU A 113 -4.40 23.78 -10.53
CA LEU A 113 -5.06 24.49 -9.43
C LEU A 113 -4.62 25.96 -9.35
N LYS A 114 -3.36 26.29 -9.66
CA LYS A 114 -2.90 27.68 -9.80
C LYS A 114 -3.52 28.39 -11.01
N ALA A 115 -3.57 27.72 -12.16
CA ALA A 115 -4.20 28.27 -13.37
C ALA A 115 -5.71 28.47 -13.17
N LEU A 116 -6.38 27.50 -12.55
CA LEU A 116 -7.80 27.60 -12.19
C LEU A 116 -8.02 28.66 -11.13
N SER A 117 -7.15 28.81 -10.13
CA SER A 117 -7.26 29.87 -9.12
C SER A 117 -7.12 31.26 -9.75
N GLN A 118 -6.20 31.44 -10.69
CA GLN A 118 -6.05 32.71 -11.42
C GLN A 118 -7.20 32.98 -12.41
N SER A 119 -7.79 31.93 -12.99
CA SER A 119 -8.91 32.05 -13.94
C SER A 119 -10.28 32.01 -13.27
N SER A 120 -10.38 31.55 -12.03
CA SER A 120 -11.64 31.41 -11.32
C SER A 120 -12.02 32.76 -10.75
N ALA A 121 -13.17 33.27 -11.22
CA ALA A 121 -13.79 34.48 -10.69
C ALA A 121 -13.92 34.35 -9.16
N GLY A 122 -13.23 35.23 -8.45
CA GLY A 122 -13.21 35.22 -6.99
C GLY A 122 -14.54 35.71 -6.41
N ASN A 123 -14.66 35.66 -5.08
CA ASN A 123 -15.78 36.31 -4.38
C ASN A 123 -15.86 37.82 -4.68
N GLU A 124 -14.72 38.45 -4.98
CA GLU A 124 -14.61 39.84 -5.41
C GLU A 124 -15.36 40.12 -6.72
N ASP A 125 -15.23 39.28 -7.74
CA ASP A 125 -15.91 39.46 -9.02
C ASP A 125 -17.42 39.26 -8.87
N LEU A 126 -17.85 38.29 -8.05
CA LEU A 126 -19.27 38.13 -7.71
C LEU A 126 -19.83 39.36 -6.99
N SER A 127 -19.05 39.99 -6.11
CA SER A 127 -19.48 41.22 -5.43
C SER A 127 -19.56 42.40 -6.40
N ARG A 128 -18.65 42.50 -7.37
CA ARG A 128 -18.65 43.52 -8.44
C ARG A 128 -19.87 43.35 -9.34
N VAL A 129 -20.12 42.13 -9.82
CA VAL A 129 -21.29 41.81 -10.67
C VAL A 129 -22.59 42.10 -9.93
N ARG A 130 -22.70 41.77 -8.64
CA ARG A 130 -23.88 42.13 -7.84
C ARG A 130 -24.05 43.65 -7.70
N ALA A 131 -22.95 44.39 -7.55
CA ALA A 131 -23.01 45.85 -7.48
C ALA A 131 -23.44 46.46 -8.81
N GLU A 132 -22.93 45.97 -9.94
CA GLU A 132 -23.36 46.39 -11.27
C GLU A 132 -24.82 46.05 -11.54
N LEU A 133 -25.26 44.85 -11.19
CA LEU A 133 -26.66 44.43 -11.32
C LEU A 133 -27.59 45.32 -10.48
N LYS A 134 -27.19 45.67 -9.25
CA LYS A 134 -27.95 46.60 -8.41
C LYS A 134 -28.02 47.99 -9.02
N LYS A 135 -26.92 48.51 -9.57
CA LYS A 135 -26.90 49.79 -10.29
C LYS A 135 -27.82 49.79 -11.51
N LEU A 136 -27.82 48.72 -12.30
CA LEU A 136 -28.71 48.58 -13.45
C LEU A 136 -30.18 48.53 -13.03
N TYR A 137 -30.49 47.81 -11.94
CA TYR A 137 -31.83 47.75 -11.38
C TYR A 137 -32.31 49.12 -10.91
N ASP A 138 -31.48 49.82 -10.12
CA ASP A 138 -31.81 51.15 -9.61
C ASP A 138 -31.95 52.15 -10.78
N GLY A 139 -31.07 52.09 -11.79
CA GLY A 139 -31.17 52.91 -12.99
C GLY A 139 -32.46 52.66 -13.78
N LEU A 140 -32.80 51.40 -14.03
CA LEU A 140 -34.04 51.04 -14.73
C LEU A 140 -35.29 51.47 -13.94
N HIS A 141 -35.22 51.42 -12.60
CA HIS A 141 -36.30 51.89 -11.75
C HIS A 141 -36.51 53.40 -11.83
N VAL A 142 -35.42 54.19 -11.90
CA VAL A 142 -35.48 55.64 -12.10
C VAL A 142 -36.09 55.98 -13.46
N GLU A 143 -35.65 55.31 -14.53
CA GLU A 143 -36.22 55.47 -15.87
C GLU A 143 -37.72 55.14 -15.90
N PHE A 144 -38.16 54.08 -15.21
CA PHE A 144 -39.58 53.74 -15.11
C PHE A 144 -40.39 54.81 -14.37
N LEU A 145 -39.85 55.36 -13.28
CA LEU A 145 -40.46 56.46 -12.54
C LEU A 145 -40.56 57.74 -13.39
N ASP A 146 -39.49 58.07 -14.11
CA ASP A 146 -39.43 59.22 -15.01
C ASP A 146 -40.49 59.08 -16.12
N LEU A 147 -40.55 57.91 -16.77
CA LEU A 147 -41.53 57.62 -17.81
C LEU A 147 -42.97 57.75 -17.30
N ARG A 148 -43.25 57.27 -16.08
CA ARG A 148 -44.57 57.42 -15.44
C ARG A 148 -44.91 58.88 -15.16
N SER A 149 -43.94 59.67 -14.72
CA SER A 149 -44.13 61.11 -14.48
C SER A 149 -44.42 61.86 -15.80
N HIS A 150 -43.73 61.48 -16.88
CA HIS A 150 -43.93 62.03 -18.21
C HIS A 150 -45.33 61.72 -18.74
N VAL A 151 -45.78 60.47 -18.64
CA VAL A 151 -47.15 60.07 -19.02
C VAL A 151 -48.19 60.85 -18.21
N TRP A 152 -47.96 61.02 -16.91
CA TRP A 152 -48.86 61.76 -16.06
C TRP A 152 -48.96 63.25 -16.45
N GLY A 153 -47.83 63.89 -16.77
CA GLY A 153 -47.79 65.27 -17.27
C GLY A 153 -48.58 65.43 -18.57
N ILE A 154 -48.37 64.55 -19.55
CA ILE A 154 -49.12 64.55 -20.82
C ILE A 154 -50.62 64.40 -20.57
N GLN A 155 -51.01 63.47 -19.68
CA GLN A 155 -52.42 63.28 -19.35
C GLN A 155 -53.04 64.53 -18.72
N GLN A 156 -52.32 65.21 -17.83
CA GLN A 156 -52.76 66.47 -17.24
C GLN A 156 -52.91 67.57 -18.29
N ASP A 157 -51.96 67.70 -19.21
CA ASP A 157 -52.00 68.68 -20.29
C ASP A 157 -53.19 68.44 -21.22
N VAL A 158 -53.45 67.19 -21.59
CA VAL A 158 -54.63 66.81 -22.38
C VAL A 158 -55.92 67.14 -21.63
N HIS A 159 -56.00 66.86 -20.33
CA HIS A 159 -57.16 67.23 -19.51
C HIS A 159 -57.35 68.77 -19.43
N ALA A 160 -56.26 69.52 -19.32
CA ALA A 160 -56.30 70.98 -19.30
C ALA A 160 -56.74 71.56 -20.64
N LEU A 161 -56.27 71.00 -21.77
CA LEU A 161 -56.71 71.37 -23.12
C LEU A 161 -58.18 71.02 -23.33
N SER A 162 -58.60 69.80 -22.97
CA SER A 162 -60.00 69.36 -23.05
C SER A 162 -60.95 70.29 -22.29
N LYS A 163 -60.56 70.72 -21.08
CA LYS A 163 -61.37 71.66 -20.29
C LYS A 163 -61.44 73.06 -20.92
N LYS A 164 -60.34 73.55 -21.49
CA LYS A 164 -60.29 74.86 -22.19
C LYS A 164 -61.13 74.85 -23.47
N GLU A 165 -61.09 73.79 -24.26
CA GLU A 165 -61.93 73.64 -25.45
C GLU A 165 -63.41 73.56 -25.09
N ALA A 166 -63.77 72.79 -24.06
CA ALA A 166 -65.14 72.69 -23.58
C ALA A 166 -65.72 74.04 -23.10
N THR A 167 -64.88 74.94 -22.57
CA THR A 167 -65.29 76.30 -22.20
C THR A 167 -65.30 77.29 -23.37
N THR A 168 -64.54 77.04 -24.42
CA THR A 168 -64.45 77.93 -25.61
C THR A 168 -65.60 77.70 -26.59
N VAL A 169 -66.13 76.48 -26.67
CA VAL A 169 -67.25 76.13 -27.57
C VAL A 169 -68.63 76.51 -27.00
N ARG A 170 -68.73 76.92 -25.73
CA ARG A 170 -69.97 77.45 -25.14
C ARG A 170 -70.02 78.97 -25.25
N ILE A 171 -70.35 79.47 -26.45
CA ILE A 171 -70.87 80.83 -26.70
C ILE A 171 -72.28 80.67 -27.26
#